data_AF-J9HTW9-F1
#
_entry.id   AF-J9HTW9-F1
#
_cell.length_a   1.000
_cell.length_b   1.000
_cell.length_c   1.000
_cell.angle_alpha   90.00
_cell.angle_beta   90.00
_cell.angle_gamma   90.00
#
_symmetry.space_group_name_H-M   'P 1'
#
loop_
_entity.id
_entity.type
_entity.pdbx_description
1 polymer ?
#
loop_
_entity_poly.entity_id
_entity_poly.type
_entity_poly.pdbx_seq_one_letter_code
_entity_poly.pdbx_strand_id
1 'polypeptide(L)' 'GVFLICWVPFFTCNIMDAMCTKLDMTCQPGVTAFILTTWLGYMNSFVNPVIYTIFNPEFRKAFKKIMNIE' A
#
# COMPACT_ATOMS: atom_id res chain seq x y z
N GLY A 1 -2.43 4.83 -9.62
CA GLY A 1 -1.00 4.95 -9.28
C GLY A 1 -0.71 4.42 -7.88
N VAL A 2 -1.31 5.01 -6.85
CA VAL A 2 -1.02 4.71 -5.43
C VAL A 2 -1.13 3.22 -5.09
N PHE A 3 -2.16 2.52 -5.57
CA PHE A 3 -2.29 1.08 -5.38
C PHE A 3 -1.04 0.31 -5.81
N LEU A 4 -0.53 0.58 -7.01
CA LEU A 4 0.65 -0.10 -7.53
C LEU A 4 1.91 0.26 -6.71
N ILE A 5 2.10 1.53 -6.37
CA ILE A 5 3.24 1.98 -5.56
C ILE A 5 3.23 1.29 -4.19
N CYS A 6 2.07 1.13 -3.57
CA CYS A 6 1.96 0.52 -2.25
C CYS A 6 2.12 -0.99 -2.27
N TRP A 7 1.62 -1.68 -3.30
CA TRP A 7 1.51 -3.14 -3.29
C TRP A 7 2.56 -3.86 -4.14
N VAL A 8 3.08 -3.24 -5.21
CA VAL A 8 4.08 -3.89 -6.07
C VAL A 8 5.32 -4.33 -5.28
N PRO A 9 5.92 -3.51 -4.39
CA PRO A 9 7.08 -3.95 -3.63
C PRO A 9 6.82 -5.19 -2.77
N PHE A 10 5.66 -5.27 -2.12
CA PHE A 10 5.27 -6.43 -1.33
C PHE A 10 5.09 -7.68 -2.20
N PHE A 11 4.39 -7.56 -3.33
CA PHE A 11 4.23 -8.68 -4.25
C PHE A 11 5.55 -9.14 -4.86
N THR A 12 6.45 -8.21 -5.19
CA THR A 12 7.80 -8.54 -5.64
C THR A 12 8.58 -9.31 -4.57
N CYS A 13 8.56 -8.89 -3.31
CA CYS A 13 9.20 -9.63 -2.22
C CYS A 13 8.64 -11.06 -2.08
N ASN A 14 7.32 -11.23 -2.14
CA ASN A 14 6.69 -12.56 -2.04
C ASN A 14 7.04 -13.46 -3.23
N ILE A 15 7.02 -12.93 -4.45
CA ILE A 15 7.40 -13.70 -5.65
C ILE A 15 8.88 -14.08 -5.58
N MET A 16 9.76 -13.14 -5.20
CA MET A 16 11.19 -13.42 -5.03
C MET A 16 11.40 -14.53 -4.00
N ASP A 17 10.79 -14.44 -2.83
CA ASP A 17 10.93 -15.45 -1.77
C ASP A 17 10.46 -16.84 -2.22
N ALA A 18 9.32 -16.92 -2.92
CA ALA A 18 8.82 -18.15 -3.49
C ALA A 18 9.79 -18.74 -4.53
N MET A 19 10.35 -17.90 -5.42
CA MET A 19 11.31 -18.33 -6.44
C MET A 19 12.63 -18.80 -5.82
N CYS A 20 13.17 -18.06 -4.86
CA CYS A 20 14.40 -18.42 -4.15
C CYS A 20 14.25 -19.76 -3.43
N THR A 21 13.10 -19.97 -2.77
CA THR A 21 12.78 -21.25 -2.11
C THR A 21 12.61 -22.41 -3.11
N LYS A 22 12.00 -22.16 -4.27
CA LYS A 22 11.76 -23.20 -5.28
C LYS A 22 13.02 -23.59 -6.07
N LEU A 23 13.95 -22.65 -6.26
CA LEU A 23 15.18 -22.84 -7.03
C LEU A 23 16.41 -23.11 -6.17
N ASP A 24 16.24 -23.24 -4.84
CA ASP A 24 17.33 -23.42 -3.87
C ASP A 24 18.42 -22.33 -3.97
N MET A 25 17.96 -21.08 -4.16
CA MET A 25 18.82 -19.91 -4.29
C MET A 25 18.79 -19.07 -3.01
N THR A 26 19.95 -18.55 -2.58
CA THR A 26 20.06 -17.64 -1.44
C THR A 26 19.78 -16.20 -1.86
N CYS A 27 18.50 -15.88 -2.11
CA CYS A 27 18.07 -14.55 -2.57
C CYS A 27 16.82 -14.00 -1.86
N GLN A 28 16.47 -14.54 -0.70
CA GLN A 28 15.32 -14.10 0.06
C GLN A 28 15.46 -12.61 0.46
N PRO A 29 14.39 -11.79 0.35
CA PRO A 29 14.44 -10.36 0.68
C PRO A 29 14.79 -10.04 2.14
N GLY A 30 14.62 -11.02 3.05
CA GLY A 30 14.85 -10.85 4.48
C GLY A 30 13.68 -10.21 5.22
N VAL A 31 13.65 -10.39 6.54
CA VAL A 31 12.53 -9.99 7.42
C VAL A 31 12.26 -8.48 7.38
N THR A 32 13.30 -7.66 7.38
CA THR A 32 13.16 -6.19 7.33
C THR A 32 12.45 -5.74 6.05
N ALA A 33 12.81 -6.31 4.89
CA ALA A 33 12.15 -5.97 3.62
C ALA A 33 10.66 -6.35 3.64
N PHE A 34 10.32 -7.51 4.18
CA PHE A 34 8.92 -7.92 4.37
C PHE A 34 8.14 -6.96 5.27
N ILE A 35 8.71 -6.56 6.40
CA ILE A 35 8.08 -5.61 7.32
C ILE A 35 7.82 -4.27 6.60
N LEU A 36 8.84 -3.69 5.98
CA LEU A 36 8.75 -2.39 5.32
C LEU A 36 7.72 -2.39 4.18
N THR A 37 7.76 -3.41 3.32
CA THR A 37 6.83 -3.52 2.19
C THR A 37 5.39 -3.79 2.64
N THR A 38 5.19 -4.51 3.75
CA THR A 38 3.86 -4.71 4.36
C THR A 38 3.29 -3.39 4.89
N TRP A 39 4.08 -2.61 5.62
CA TRP A 39 3.67 -1.29 6.10
C TRP A 39 3.32 -0.35 4.94
N LEU A 40 4.11 -0.37 3.87
CA LEU A 40 3.83 0.39 2.66
C LEU A 40 2.49 -0.04 2.01
N GLY A 41 2.18 -1.34 2.01
CA GLY A 41 0.88 -1.86 1.58
C GLY A 41 -0.27 -1.32 2.44
N TYR A 42 -0.11 -1.26 3.76
CA TYR A 42 -1.12 -0.69 4.66
C TYR A 42 -1.36 0.81 4.43
N MET A 43 -0.35 1.56 4.00
CA MET A 43 -0.52 2.97 3.64
C MET A 43 -1.48 3.17 2.47
N ASN A 44 -1.71 2.17 1.61
CA ASN A 44 -2.68 2.26 0.51
C ASN A 44 -4.08 2.66 1.02
N SER A 45 -4.53 2.05 2.11
CA SER A 45 -5.85 2.32 2.69
C SER A 45 -5.93 3.71 3.31
N PHE A 46 -4.84 4.18 3.92
CA PHE A 46 -4.74 5.52 4.50
C PHE A 46 -4.79 6.63 3.43
N VAL A 47 -4.12 6.41 2.30
CA VAL A 47 -4.05 7.42 1.23
C VAL A 47 -5.38 7.55 0.47
N ASN A 48 -6.23 6.51 0.45
CA ASN A 48 -7.51 6.54 -0.27
C ASN A 48 -8.44 7.70 0.16
N PRO A 49 -8.77 7.92 1.45
CA PRO A 49 -9.51 9.10 1.90
C PRO A 49 -8.88 10.44 1.47
N VAL A 50 -7.54 10.53 1.46
CA VAL A 50 -6.82 11.74 1.03
C VAL A 50 -7.04 11.99 -0.48
N ILE A 51 -6.92 10.94 -1.31
CA ILE A 51 -7.21 11.03 -2.75
C ILE A 51 -8.66 11.49 -2.96
N TYR A 52 -9.63 10.86 -2.29
CA TYR A 52 -11.05 11.20 -2.50
C TYR A 52 -11.38 12.61 -2.02
N THR A 53 -10.85 13.05 -0.89
CA THR A 53 -11.09 14.42 -0.39
C THR A 53 -10.45 15.49 -1.28
N ILE A 54 -9.32 15.22 -1.95
CA ILE A 54 -8.69 16.18 -2.86
C ILE A 54 -9.39 16.20 -4.22
N PHE A 55 -9.58 15.02 -4.83
CA PHE A 55 -9.99 14.91 -6.23
C PHE A 55 -11.50 14.72 -6.44
N ASN A 56 -12.27 14.34 -5.41
CA ASN A 56 -13.72 14.18 -5.50
C ASN A 56 -14.45 15.26 -4.65
N PRO A 57 -15.00 16.31 -5.30
CA PRO A 57 -15.71 17.39 -4.61
C PRO A 57 -16.90 16.92 -3.77
N GLU A 58 -17.66 15.93 -4.24
CA GLU A 58 -18.84 15.42 -3.53
C GLU A 58 -18.43 14.62 -2.29
N PHE A 59 -17.39 13.78 -2.42
CA PHE A 59 -16.81 13.07 -1.26
C PHE A 59 -16.29 14.06 -0.21
N ARG A 60 -15.61 15.12 -0.65
CA ARG A 60 -15.11 16.19 0.24
C ARG A 60 -16.22 16.92 0.97
N LYS A 61 -17.34 17.25 0.31
CA LYS A 61 -18.50 17.87 0.98
C LYS A 61 -19.07 16.94 2.06
N ALA A 62 -19.32 15.68 1.70
CA ALA A 62 -19.79 14.68 2.66
C ALA A 62 -18.83 14.50 3.84
N PHE A 63 -17.52 14.47 3.58
CA PHE A 63 -16.49 14.36 4.60
C PHE A 63 -16.46 15.58 5.55
N LYS A 64 -16.55 16.80 5.01
CA LYS A 64 -16.64 18.03 5.83
C LYS A 64 -17.87 18.04 6.73
N LYS A 65 -19.02 17.60 6.21
CA LYS A 65 -20.25 17.45 6.99
C LYS A 65 -20.09 16.46 8.15
N ILE A 66 -19.46 15.31 7.91
CA ILE A 66 -19.18 14.32 8.97
C ILE A 66 -18.25 14.90 10.05
N MET A 67 -17.26 15.69 9.66
CA MET A 67 -16.34 16.32 10.61
C MET A 67 -16.89 17.60 11.26
N ASN A 68 -18.13 18.02 10.92
CA ASN A 68 -18.75 19.28 11.37
C ASN A 68 -17.87 20.52 11.09
N ILE A 69 -17.20 20.55 9.94
CA ILE A 69 -16.37 21.69 9.47
C ILE A 69 -17.13 22.47 8.38
N GLU A 70 -18.45 22.45 8.45
CA GLU A 70 -19.38 23.16 7.56
C GLU A 70 -20.28 24.07 8.41
#